data_AF-A0A0N5A9Y4-F1
#
_entry.id   AF-A0A0N5A9Y4-F1
#
_cell.length_a   1.000
_cell.length_b   1.000
_cell.length_c   1.000
_cell.angle_alpha   90.00
_cell.angle_beta   90.00
_cell.angle_gamma   90.00
#
_symmetry.space_group_name_H-M   'P 1'
#
loop_
_entity.id
_entity.type
_entity.pdbx_description
1 polymer ?
#
loop_
_entity_poly.entity_id
_entity_poly.type
_entity_poly.pdbx_seq_one_letter_code
_entity_poly.pdbx_strand_id
1 'polypeptide(L)'
;MKLFLLCLLVYVGRIDGKSDKNTRDPVQSNTVIIDKQADKELSNCFGKVKSSLGLYRGLRNRLDIAIRQARIDVILEIFKEKIPVLCAPSEAKTTLKYLKRYTEASTFVSKMQQSLTESEKSQLNQWRKSSDTIAETEFYLRKYKELPNGEDQIIQAAYVELMNKFVQSSIKREIAKFLNMLKPDKINELKSYGKAGKTHLIRTAVDHELNSNKFKASIRNEIIDFSEQLFSLGED
;
A
#
# COMPACT_ATOMS: atom_id res chain seq x y z
N MET A 1 -1.10 -1.42 -12.98
CA MET A 1 -2.47 -1.73 -12.54
C MET A 1 -3.01 -3.06 -13.07
N LYS A 2 -2.79 -3.45 -14.34
CA LYS A 2 -3.22 -4.78 -14.85
C LYS A 2 -2.60 -5.98 -14.09
N LEU A 3 -1.37 -5.86 -13.57
CA LEU A 3 -0.73 -6.92 -12.77
C LEU A 3 -1.30 -7.06 -11.34
N PHE A 4 -1.87 -6.01 -10.76
CA PHE A 4 -2.46 -6.05 -9.41
C PHE A 4 -3.72 -6.93 -9.37
N LEU A 5 -4.52 -6.91 -10.44
CA LEU A 5 -5.68 -7.79 -10.58
C LEU A 5 -5.29 -9.25 -10.78
N LEU A 6 -4.15 -9.53 -11.43
CA LEU A 6 -3.68 -10.90 -11.65
C LEU A 6 -3.30 -11.60 -10.34
N CYS A 7 -2.70 -10.93 -9.36
CA CYS A 7 -2.41 -11.56 -8.05
C CYS A 7 -3.68 -11.80 -7.22
N LEU A 8 -4.63 -10.87 -7.22
CA LEU A 8 -5.95 -11.08 -6.62
C LEU A 8 -6.66 -12.26 -7.28
N LEU A 9 -6.61 -12.37 -8.61
CA LEU A 9 -7.22 -13.47 -9.35
C LEU A 9 -6.47 -14.80 -9.25
N VAL A 10 -5.15 -14.83 -9.07
CA VAL A 10 -4.40 -16.09 -8.87
C VAL A 10 -4.58 -16.61 -7.45
N TYR A 11 -4.71 -15.73 -6.46
CA TYR A 11 -4.95 -16.12 -5.07
C TYR A 11 -6.42 -16.49 -4.82
N VAL A 12 -7.37 -15.81 -5.48
CA VAL A 12 -8.81 -16.14 -5.42
C VAL A 12 -9.20 -17.25 -6.41
N GLY A 13 -8.55 -17.34 -7.57
CA GLY A 13 -8.89 -18.25 -8.66
C GLY A 13 -8.24 -19.64 -8.58
N ARG A 14 -7.37 -19.91 -7.59
CA ARG A 14 -6.94 -21.29 -7.27
C ARG A 14 -7.92 -22.01 -6.33
N ILE A 15 -9.13 -21.47 -6.20
CA ILE A 15 -10.32 -22.12 -5.65
C ILE A 15 -11.07 -22.75 -6.83
N ASP A 16 -10.50 -23.78 -7.47
CA ASP A 16 -11.25 -24.60 -8.42
C ASP A 16 -11.88 -25.78 -7.70
N GLY A 17 -13.20 -25.73 -7.60
CA GLY A 17 -14.07 -26.83 -8.01
C GLY A 17 -13.93 -28.16 -7.27
N LYS A 18 -14.37 -28.23 -6.01
CA LYS A 18 -15.17 -29.37 -5.53
C LYS A 18 -16.34 -28.87 -4.70
N SER A 19 -17.50 -28.84 -5.34
CA SER A 19 -18.80 -28.65 -4.69
C SER A 19 -19.12 -29.92 -3.89
N ASP A 20 -18.62 -30.02 -2.66
CA ASP A 20 -19.25 -30.86 -1.66
C ASP A 20 -20.29 -30.01 -0.90
N LYS A 21 -21.56 -30.32 -1.19
CA LYS A 21 -22.71 -29.79 -0.45
C LYS A 21 -22.65 -30.34 0.97
N ASN A 22 -22.04 -29.60 1.89
CA ASN A 22 -22.36 -29.73 3.30
C ASN A 22 -22.17 -28.39 4.02
N THR A 23 -23.31 -27.78 4.32
CA THR A 23 -23.64 -26.89 5.44
C THR A 23 -22.43 -26.34 6.21
N ARG A 24 -21.97 -25.15 5.82
CA ARG A 24 -21.22 -24.27 6.70
C ARG A 24 -21.85 -22.88 6.66
N ASP A 25 -22.13 -22.39 7.86
CA ASP A 25 -22.70 -21.07 8.12
C ASP A 25 -21.93 -19.98 7.36
N PRO A 26 -22.63 -18.93 6.89
CA PRO A 26 -21.98 -17.81 6.25
C PRO A 26 -21.00 -17.18 7.22
N VAL A 27 -19.71 -17.19 6.87
CA VAL A 27 -18.69 -16.35 7.49
C VAL A 27 -19.25 -14.93 7.50
N GLN A 28 -19.61 -14.46 8.70
CA GLN A 28 -20.08 -13.10 8.91
C GLN A 28 -18.97 -12.15 8.44
N SER A 29 -19.15 -11.60 7.25
CA SER A 29 -18.42 -10.43 6.80
C SER A 29 -18.81 -9.32 7.77
N ASN A 30 -17.96 -9.10 8.78
CA ASN A 30 -18.06 -7.99 9.71
C ASN A 30 -17.88 -6.69 8.92
N THR A 31 -18.96 -6.25 8.29
CA THR A 31 -19.03 -4.99 7.56
C THR A 31 -18.99 -3.90 8.61
N VAL A 32 -17.79 -3.45 8.93
CA VAL A 32 -17.61 -2.36 9.86
C VAL A 32 -18.23 -1.13 9.21
N ILE A 33 -19.23 -0.56 9.89
CA ILE A 33 -19.75 0.76 9.57
C ILE A 33 -18.65 1.77 9.88
N ILE A 34 -17.81 2.06 8.89
CA ILE A 34 -16.86 3.16 8.97
C ILE A 34 -17.69 4.44 8.78
N ASP A 35 -17.56 5.36 9.73
CA ASP A 35 -18.11 6.71 9.60
C ASP A 35 -17.71 7.29 8.24
N LYS A 36 -18.64 7.92 7.51
CA LYS A 36 -18.40 8.50 6.18
C LYS A 36 -17.18 9.42 6.16
N GLN A 37 -16.96 10.15 7.25
CA GLN A 37 -15.78 11.00 7.39
C GLN A 37 -14.49 10.18 7.51
N ALA A 38 -14.47 9.15 8.35
CA ALA A 38 -13.33 8.26 8.50
C ALA A 38 -13.03 7.49 7.20
N ASP A 39 -14.05 7.09 6.45
CA ASP A 39 -13.87 6.42 5.16
C ASP A 39 -13.22 7.34 4.12
N LYS A 40 -13.64 8.61 4.09
CA LYS A 40 -13.05 9.65 3.24
C LYS A 40 -11.59 9.92 3.60
N GLU A 41 -11.27 10.04 4.88
CA GLU A 41 -9.90 10.24 5.38
C GLU A 41 -8.98 9.07 5.01
N LEU A 42 -9.46 7.85 5.23
CA LEU A 42 -8.79 6.61 4.84
C LEU A 42 -8.56 6.53 3.32
N SER A 43 -9.60 6.85 2.54
CA SER A 43 -9.53 6.84 1.08
C SER A 43 -8.52 7.84 0.55
N ASN A 44 -8.53 9.06 1.08
CA ASN A 44 -7.58 10.10 0.67
C ASN A 44 -6.14 9.71 1.02
N CYS A 45 -5.89 9.18 2.21
CA CYS A 45 -4.54 8.78 2.62
C CYS A 45 -3.98 7.65 1.76
N PHE A 46 -4.74 6.58 1.56
CA PHE A 46 -4.34 5.51 0.63
C PHE A 46 -4.22 6.01 -0.81
N GLY A 47 -5.03 6.98 -1.22
CA GLY A 47 -4.86 7.68 -2.49
C GLY A 47 -3.53 8.42 -2.62
N LYS A 48 -3.09 9.11 -1.56
CA LYS A 48 -1.79 9.80 -1.48
C LYS A 48 -0.63 8.82 -1.56
N VAL A 49 -0.68 7.73 -0.78
CA VAL A 49 0.30 6.64 -0.85
C VAL A 49 0.32 6.02 -2.26
N LYS A 50 -0.83 5.71 -2.86
CA LYS A 50 -0.90 5.15 -4.21
C LYS A 50 -0.29 6.08 -5.26
N SER A 51 -0.48 7.39 -5.12
CA SER A 51 0.08 8.38 -6.03
C SER A 51 1.61 8.45 -5.95
N SER A 52 2.19 8.23 -4.76
CA SER A 52 3.66 8.21 -4.60
C SER A 52 4.31 7.00 -5.28
N LEU A 53 3.62 5.86 -5.40
CA LEU A 53 4.12 4.69 -6.12
C LEU A 53 4.40 4.97 -7.61
N GLY A 54 3.72 5.96 -8.20
CA GLY A 54 3.99 6.40 -9.58
C GLY A 54 5.33 7.13 -9.72
N LEU A 55 5.79 7.79 -8.65
CA LEU A 55 7.00 8.60 -8.65
C LEU A 55 8.22 7.87 -8.10
N TYR A 56 8.03 6.93 -7.18
CA TYR A 56 9.10 6.23 -6.46
C TYR A 56 9.12 4.75 -6.82
N ARG A 57 10.01 4.38 -7.76
CA ARG A 57 10.11 3.00 -8.27
C ARG A 57 10.55 2.01 -7.19
N GLY A 58 11.48 2.38 -6.31
CA GLY A 58 11.93 1.53 -5.20
C GLY A 58 10.77 1.14 -4.28
N LEU A 59 10.03 2.15 -3.78
CA LEU A 59 8.83 1.96 -2.97
C LEU A 59 7.78 1.09 -3.68
N ARG A 60 7.50 1.37 -4.96
CA ARG A 60 6.56 0.57 -5.76
C ARG A 60 7.00 -0.89 -5.85
N ASN A 61 8.26 -1.14 -6.19
CA ASN A 61 8.79 -2.49 -6.33
C ASN A 61 8.73 -3.25 -5.00
N ARG A 62 9.11 -2.61 -3.88
CA ARG A 62 9.03 -3.19 -2.53
C ARG A 62 7.59 -3.59 -2.18
N LEU A 63 6.62 -2.71 -2.46
CA LEU A 63 5.21 -3.01 -2.22
C LEU A 63 4.68 -4.09 -3.16
N ASP A 64 5.00 -4.04 -4.46
CA ASP A 64 4.57 -5.03 -5.45
C ASP A 64 5.07 -6.45 -5.10
N ILE A 65 6.32 -6.57 -4.63
CA ILE A 65 6.88 -7.85 -4.16
C ILE A 65 6.10 -8.33 -2.94
N ALA A 66 5.90 -7.48 -1.94
CA ALA A 66 5.17 -7.85 -0.72
C ALA A 66 3.72 -8.29 -1.02
N ILE A 67 3.05 -7.61 -1.94
CA ILE A 67 1.70 -7.95 -2.41
C ILE A 67 1.67 -9.33 -3.06
N ARG A 68 2.61 -9.61 -3.99
CA ARG A 68 2.67 -10.93 -4.66
C ARG A 68 2.85 -12.06 -3.67
N GLN A 69 3.72 -11.85 -2.68
CA GLN A 69 4.00 -12.82 -1.62
C GLN A 69 2.89 -12.89 -0.55
N ALA A 70 1.83 -12.08 -0.65
CA ALA A 70 0.79 -11.90 0.38
C ALA A 70 1.36 -11.60 1.79
N ARG A 71 2.51 -10.91 1.84
CA ARG A 71 3.24 -10.55 3.07
C ARG A 71 2.59 -9.37 3.76
N ILE A 72 1.47 -9.62 4.44
CA ILE A 72 0.70 -8.58 5.13
C ILE A 72 1.53 -7.84 6.18
N ASP A 73 2.47 -8.51 6.84
CA ASP A 73 3.43 -7.92 7.76
C ASP A 73 4.27 -6.80 7.08
N VAL A 74 4.83 -7.09 5.91
CA VAL A 74 5.63 -6.13 5.13
C VAL A 74 4.76 -5.02 4.54
N ILE A 75 3.56 -5.36 4.05
CA ILE A 75 2.62 -4.36 3.52
C ILE A 75 2.24 -3.36 4.62
N LEU A 76 1.93 -3.85 5.83
CA LEU A 76 1.61 -2.99 6.97
C LEU A 76 2.81 -2.14 7.40
N GLU A 77 4.03 -2.69 7.37
CA GLU A 77 5.25 -1.94 7.64
C GLU A 77 5.41 -0.77 6.67
N ILE A 78 5.35 -1.04 5.35
CA ILE A 78 5.43 0.00 4.30
C ILE A 78 4.38 1.08 4.51
N PHE A 79 3.13 0.68 4.80
CA PHE A 79 2.07 1.65 5.05
C PHE A 79 2.31 2.46 6.32
N LYS A 80 2.70 1.83 7.44
CA LYS A 80 3.02 2.51 8.70
C LYS A 80 4.18 3.50 8.55
N GLU A 81 5.14 3.18 7.69
CA GLU A 81 6.29 4.04 7.37
C GLU A 81 5.85 5.26 6.53
N LYS A 82 5.06 5.06 5.47
CA LYS A 82 4.76 6.14 4.50
C LYS A 82 3.51 6.97 4.86
N ILE A 83 2.56 6.43 5.62
CA ILE A 83 1.33 7.16 6.00
C ILE A 83 1.62 8.46 6.80
N PRO A 84 2.45 8.46 7.86
CA PRO A 84 2.73 9.68 8.63
C PRO A 84 3.43 10.76 7.81
N VAL A 85 4.16 10.35 6.77
CA VAL A 85 4.91 11.25 5.89
C VAL A 85 3.99 11.89 4.85
N LEU A 86 3.10 11.11 4.24
CA LEU A 86 2.33 11.53 3.05
C LEU A 86 0.93 12.05 3.35
N CYS A 87 0.38 11.77 4.52
CA CYS A 87 -1.01 12.07 4.84
C CYS A 87 -1.12 13.20 5.85
N ALA A 88 -2.25 13.93 5.81
CA ALA A 88 -2.54 14.91 6.85
C ALA A 88 -2.68 14.20 8.22
N PRO A 89 -2.42 14.87 9.36
CA PRO A 89 -2.44 14.22 10.68
C PRO A 89 -3.74 13.47 11.01
N SER A 90 -4.90 14.01 10.63
CA SER A 90 -6.20 13.34 10.81
C SER A 90 -6.32 12.08 9.94
N GLU A 91 -5.97 12.19 8.65
CA GLU A 91 -5.95 11.10 7.70
C GLU A 91 -4.99 9.97 8.14
N ALA A 92 -3.80 10.34 8.61
CA ALA A 92 -2.81 9.40 9.13
C ALA A 92 -3.32 8.69 10.38
N LYS A 93 -3.88 9.42 11.35
CA LYS A 93 -4.45 8.84 12.57
C LYS A 93 -5.55 7.83 12.25
N THR A 94 -6.48 8.20 11.37
CA THR A 94 -7.60 7.34 10.95
C THR A 94 -7.09 6.09 10.24
N THR A 95 -6.13 6.25 9.31
CA THR A 95 -5.57 5.13 8.55
C THR A 95 -4.75 4.20 9.43
N LEU A 96 -3.90 4.71 10.32
CA LEU A 96 -3.14 3.88 11.25
C LEU A 96 -4.06 3.13 12.21
N LYS A 97 -5.17 3.73 12.66
CA LYS A 97 -6.19 3.03 13.45
C LYS A 97 -6.84 1.90 12.64
N TYR A 98 -7.14 2.12 11.36
CA TYR A 98 -7.65 1.10 10.45
C TYR A 98 -6.66 -0.07 10.31
N LEU A 99 -5.38 0.21 10.12
CA LEU A 99 -4.34 -0.82 9.96
C LEU A 99 -4.14 -1.71 11.19
N LYS A 100 -4.44 -1.22 12.41
CA LYS A 100 -4.32 -2.02 13.65
C LYS A 100 -5.17 -3.29 13.63
N ARG A 101 -6.23 -3.33 12.82
CA ARG A 101 -7.09 -4.50 12.66
C ARG A 101 -6.39 -5.72 12.12
N TYR A 102 -5.33 -5.52 11.34
CA TYR A 102 -4.60 -6.59 10.68
C TYR A 102 -3.36 -7.05 11.46
N THR A 103 -3.22 -6.60 12.72
CA THR A 103 -2.06 -6.94 13.58
C THR A 103 -2.00 -8.44 13.88
N GLU A 104 -3.15 -9.09 14.06
CA GLU A 104 -3.22 -10.53 14.30
C GLU A 104 -2.72 -11.33 13.08
N ALA A 105 -3.26 -11.04 11.89
CA ALA A 105 -2.79 -11.64 10.64
C ALA A 105 -1.28 -11.43 10.42
N SER A 106 -0.78 -10.21 10.68
CA SER A 106 0.66 -9.92 10.65
C SER A 106 1.46 -10.77 11.63
N THR A 107 0.92 -11.03 12.82
CA THR A 107 1.60 -11.83 13.84
C THR A 107 1.70 -13.29 13.42
N PHE A 108 0.69 -13.86 12.75
CA PHE A 108 0.79 -15.21 12.17
C PHE A 108 1.89 -15.30 11.11
N VAL A 109 1.98 -14.31 10.21
CA VAL A 109 3.07 -14.27 9.22
C VAL A 109 4.43 -14.18 9.90
N SER A 110 4.59 -13.32 10.91
CA SER A 110 5.86 -13.20 11.63
C SER A 110 6.24 -14.47 12.39
N LYS A 111 5.28 -15.15 13.04
CA LYS A 111 5.51 -16.44 13.72
C LYS A 111 5.94 -17.53 12.73
N MET A 112 5.26 -17.61 11.59
CA MET A 112 5.63 -18.53 10.50
C MET A 112 7.09 -18.31 10.07
N GLN A 113 7.50 -17.05 9.88
CA GLN A 113 8.88 -16.73 9.51
C GLN A 113 9.90 -17.12 10.58
N GLN A 114 9.56 -16.97 11.86
CA GLN A 114 10.41 -17.39 12.97
C GLN A 114 10.58 -18.91 13.03
N SER A 115 9.56 -19.66 12.59
CA SER A 115 9.57 -21.12 12.54
C SER A 115 10.30 -21.72 11.33
N LEU A 116 10.77 -20.91 10.38
CA LEU A 116 11.50 -21.41 9.22
C LEU A 116 12.81 -22.09 9.63
N THR A 117 13.11 -23.21 8.98
CA THR A 117 14.39 -23.90 9.14
C THR A 117 15.53 -23.09 8.52
N GLU A 118 16.77 -23.37 8.94
CA GLU A 118 17.95 -22.73 8.35
C GLU A 118 18.09 -23.00 6.84
N SER A 119 17.68 -24.19 6.39
CA SER A 119 17.65 -24.54 4.95
C SER A 119 16.68 -23.64 4.18
N GLU A 120 15.47 -23.44 4.70
CA GLU A 120 14.45 -22.59 4.06
C GLU A 120 14.85 -21.12 4.08
N LYS A 121 15.45 -20.64 5.18
CA LYS A 121 16.02 -19.28 5.24
C LYS A 121 17.13 -19.10 4.20
N SER A 122 17.99 -20.10 4.03
CA SER A 122 19.05 -20.08 3.02
C SER A 122 18.48 -20.03 1.60
N GLN A 123 17.46 -20.83 1.29
CA GLN A 123 16.76 -20.80 0.01
C GLN A 123 16.11 -19.44 -0.27
N LEU A 124 15.38 -18.89 0.70
CA LEU A 124 14.81 -17.54 0.60
C LEU A 124 15.88 -16.48 0.32
N ASN A 125 17.02 -16.56 1.01
CA ASN A 125 18.13 -15.64 0.80
C ASN A 125 18.75 -15.77 -0.60
N GLN A 126 18.83 -16.99 -1.14
CA GLN A 126 19.30 -17.23 -2.51
C GLN A 126 18.33 -16.64 -3.54
N TRP A 127 17.02 -16.85 -3.38
CA TRP A 127 16.01 -16.27 -4.28
C TRP A 127 16.01 -14.75 -4.23
N ARG A 128 16.14 -14.14 -3.04
CA ARG A 128 16.28 -12.69 -2.89
C ARG A 128 17.50 -12.14 -3.62
N LYS A 129 18.66 -12.80 -3.47
CA LYS A 129 19.90 -12.41 -4.16
C LYS A 129 19.79 -12.51 -5.68
N SER A 130 19.05 -13.49 -6.18
CA SER A 130 18.81 -13.70 -7.61
C SER A 130 17.58 -12.96 -8.14
N SER A 131 16.88 -12.20 -7.30
CA SER A 131 15.61 -11.55 -7.64
C SER A 131 14.51 -12.50 -8.14
N ASP A 132 14.53 -13.76 -7.69
CA ASP A 132 13.53 -14.77 -8.04
C ASP A 132 12.25 -14.61 -7.20
N THR A 133 11.49 -13.57 -7.56
CA THR A 133 10.23 -13.21 -6.87
C THR A 133 9.13 -14.26 -7.04
N ILE A 134 9.21 -15.13 -8.05
CA ILE A 134 8.22 -16.18 -8.29
C ILE A 134 8.43 -17.29 -7.27
N ALA A 135 9.66 -17.79 -7.12
CA ALA A 135 9.98 -18.82 -6.14
C ALA A 135 9.70 -18.36 -4.71
N GLU A 136 10.05 -17.11 -4.36
CA GLU A 136 9.69 -16.55 -3.05
C GLU A 136 8.17 -16.52 -2.84
N THR A 137 7.40 -16.14 -3.85
CA THR A 137 5.94 -16.09 -3.77
C THR A 137 5.37 -17.49 -3.53
N GLU A 138 5.76 -18.47 -4.34
CA GLU A 138 5.30 -19.86 -4.19
C GLU A 138 5.66 -20.43 -2.81
N PHE A 139 6.84 -20.12 -2.31
CA PHE A 139 7.27 -20.50 -0.97
C PHE A 139 6.33 -19.94 0.11
N TYR A 140 6.05 -18.63 0.12
CA TYR A 140 5.18 -18.02 1.13
C TYR A 140 3.76 -18.56 1.04
N LEU A 141 3.21 -18.68 -0.17
CA LEU A 141 1.85 -19.19 -0.35
C LEU A 141 1.72 -20.65 0.09
N ARG A 142 2.75 -21.48 -0.14
CA ARG A 142 2.80 -22.85 0.40
C ARG A 142 2.86 -22.83 1.93
N LYS A 143 3.74 -22.01 2.51
CA LYS A 143 3.90 -21.92 3.97
C LYS A 143 2.63 -21.47 4.69
N TYR A 144 1.84 -20.58 4.08
CA TYR A 144 0.56 -20.22 4.66
C TYR A 144 -0.40 -21.41 4.75
N LYS A 145 -0.47 -22.27 3.74
CA LYS A 145 -1.32 -23.46 3.76
C LYS A 145 -0.91 -24.52 4.80
N GLU A 146 0.33 -24.46 5.27
CA GLU A 146 0.86 -25.33 6.31
C GLU A 146 0.54 -24.81 7.72
N LEU A 147 -0.04 -23.61 7.85
CA LEU A 147 -0.38 -23.04 9.16
C LEU A 147 -1.54 -23.79 9.83
N PRO A 148 -1.49 -23.96 11.16
CA PRO A 148 -2.54 -24.65 11.89
C PRO A 148 -3.80 -23.80 12.00
N ASN A 149 -4.90 -24.42 12.44
CA ASN A 149 -6.10 -23.76 12.97
C ASN A 149 -6.76 -22.70 12.06
N GLY A 150 -6.57 -22.79 10.74
CA GLY A 150 -7.17 -21.84 9.79
C GLY A 150 -6.54 -20.45 9.82
N GLU A 151 -5.32 -20.30 10.36
CA GLU A 151 -4.59 -19.03 10.35
C GLU A 151 -4.37 -18.49 8.92
N ASP A 152 -4.28 -19.39 7.94
CA ASP A 152 -4.20 -19.06 6.51
C ASP A 152 -5.43 -18.28 6.02
N GLN A 153 -6.63 -18.64 6.49
CA GLN A 153 -7.87 -17.94 6.16
C GLN A 153 -7.90 -16.53 6.78
N ILE A 154 -7.36 -16.36 7.98
CA ILE A 154 -7.25 -15.05 8.64
C ILE A 154 -6.30 -14.14 7.85
N ILE A 155 -5.14 -14.66 7.45
CA ILE A 155 -4.18 -13.94 6.61
C ILE A 155 -4.82 -13.56 5.27
N GLN A 156 -5.49 -14.50 4.62
CA GLN A 156 -6.16 -14.28 3.34
C GLN A 156 -7.26 -13.21 3.44
N ALA A 157 -8.15 -13.30 4.42
CA ALA A 157 -9.22 -12.34 4.62
C ALA A 157 -8.66 -10.93 4.88
N ALA A 158 -7.67 -10.81 5.76
CA ALA A 158 -7.01 -9.55 6.07
C ALA A 158 -6.31 -8.95 4.84
N TYR A 159 -5.59 -9.77 4.06
CA TYR A 159 -4.93 -9.34 2.84
C TYR A 159 -5.95 -8.84 1.81
N VAL A 160 -7.00 -9.60 1.53
CA VAL A 160 -8.04 -9.22 0.55
C VAL A 160 -8.73 -7.93 0.97
N GLU A 161 -9.13 -7.81 2.24
CA GLU A 161 -9.80 -6.61 2.75
C GLU A 161 -8.91 -5.37 2.65
N LEU A 162 -7.66 -5.46 3.14
CA LEU A 162 -6.70 -4.36 3.10
C LEU A 162 -6.41 -3.92 1.66
N MET A 163 -6.13 -4.88 0.78
CA MET A 163 -5.77 -4.60 -0.60
C MET A 163 -6.96 -4.07 -1.41
N ASN A 164 -8.17 -4.60 -1.19
CA ASN A 164 -9.37 -4.05 -1.81
C ASN A 164 -9.59 -2.60 -1.38
N LYS A 165 -9.46 -2.30 -0.08
CA LYS A 165 -9.58 -0.92 0.39
C LYS A 165 -8.52 -0.03 -0.24
N PHE A 166 -7.26 -0.44 -0.24
CA PHE A 166 -6.16 0.33 -0.84
C PHE A 166 -6.36 0.60 -2.33
N VAL A 167 -6.79 -0.41 -3.10
CA VAL A 167 -7.02 -0.30 -4.54
C VAL A 167 -8.19 0.64 -4.84
N GLN A 168 -9.30 0.51 -4.11
CA GLN A 168 -10.52 1.31 -4.29
C GLN A 168 -10.37 2.75 -3.80
N SER A 169 -9.43 3.01 -2.89
CA SER A 169 -9.15 4.36 -2.40
C SER A 169 -8.69 5.31 -3.50
N SER A 170 -9.08 6.57 -3.41
CA SER A 170 -8.73 7.60 -4.37
C SER A 170 -8.27 8.86 -3.67
N ILE A 171 -7.24 9.50 -4.21
CA ILE A 171 -6.84 10.83 -3.76
C ILE A 171 -7.91 11.85 -4.16
N LYS A 172 -8.01 12.96 -3.42
CA LYS A 172 -8.90 14.08 -3.79
C LYS A 172 -8.67 14.50 -5.24
N ARG A 173 -9.77 14.77 -5.94
CA ARG A 173 -9.79 15.05 -7.39
C ARG A 173 -8.87 16.22 -7.76
N GLU A 174 -8.83 17.24 -6.92
CA GLU A 174 -8.02 18.44 -7.13
C GLU A 174 -6.52 18.13 -7.04
N ILE A 175 -6.10 17.27 -6.12
CA ILE A 175 -4.70 16.84 -6.01
C ILE A 175 -4.34 15.97 -7.21
N ALA A 176 -5.20 15.01 -7.60
CA ALA A 176 -5.00 14.21 -8.81
C ALA A 176 -4.88 15.10 -10.06
N LYS A 177 -5.75 16.11 -10.19
CA LYS A 177 -5.70 17.09 -11.29
C LYS A 177 -4.35 17.79 -11.31
N PHE A 178 -3.90 18.31 -10.17
CA PHE A 178 -2.59 18.98 -10.08
C PHE A 178 -1.44 18.05 -10.50
N LEU A 179 -1.37 16.83 -9.95
CA LEU A 179 -0.31 15.87 -10.29
C LEU A 179 -0.27 15.56 -11.79
N ASN A 180 -1.44 15.42 -12.42
CA ASN A 180 -1.53 15.14 -13.86
C ASN A 180 -1.14 16.33 -14.76
N MET A 181 -1.06 17.54 -14.20
CA MET A 181 -0.63 18.74 -14.92
C MET A 181 0.89 18.92 -14.91
N LEU A 182 1.59 18.26 -13.99
CA LEU A 182 3.03 18.35 -13.89
C LEU A 182 3.70 17.64 -15.08
N LYS A 183 4.49 18.41 -15.83
CA LYS A 183 5.33 17.87 -16.91
C LYS A 183 6.51 17.08 -16.32
N PRO A 184 7.10 16.12 -17.07
CA PRO A 184 8.26 15.35 -16.61
C PRO A 184 9.43 16.21 -16.12
N ASP A 185 9.76 17.29 -16.82
CA ASP A 185 10.85 18.20 -16.40
C ASP A 185 10.57 18.85 -15.05
N LYS A 186 9.31 19.24 -14.83
CA LYS A 186 8.87 19.82 -13.56
C LYS A 186 8.94 18.79 -12.43
N ILE A 187 8.53 17.55 -12.69
CA ILE A 187 8.65 16.44 -11.73
C ILE A 187 10.12 16.23 -11.35
N ASN A 188 11.02 16.25 -12.32
CA ASN A 188 12.46 16.08 -12.08
C ASN A 188 13.05 17.24 -11.27
N GLU A 189 12.66 18.48 -11.59
CA GLU A 189 13.03 19.67 -10.82
C GLU A 189 12.59 19.55 -9.35
N LEU A 190 11.31 19.24 -9.09
CA LEU A 190 10.77 19.10 -7.74
C LEU A 190 11.47 17.99 -6.94
N LYS A 191 11.77 16.85 -7.60
CA LYS A 191 12.59 15.79 -7.00
C LYS A 191 14.00 16.27 -6.65
N SER A 192 14.63 17.07 -7.51
CA SER A 192 15.97 17.60 -7.23
C SER A 192 15.97 18.53 -6.01
N TYR A 193 14.93 19.34 -5.83
CA TYR A 193 14.74 20.15 -4.63
C TYR A 193 14.54 19.29 -3.38
N GLY A 194 13.75 18.23 -3.48
CA GLY A 194 13.56 17.27 -2.39
C GLY A 194 14.85 16.60 -1.97
N LYS A 195 15.64 16.09 -2.93
CA LYS A 195 16.97 15.49 -2.67
C LYS A 195 17.94 16.47 -2.01
N ALA A 196 17.86 17.75 -2.35
CA ALA A 196 18.71 18.80 -1.78
C ALA A 196 18.17 19.37 -0.45
N GLY A 197 17.06 18.86 0.09
CA GLY A 197 16.43 19.39 1.30
C GLY A 197 15.83 20.79 1.13
N LYS A 198 15.64 21.26 -0.10
CA LYS A 198 15.14 22.61 -0.42
C LYS A 198 13.62 22.64 -0.49
N THR A 199 12.94 22.29 0.61
CA THR A 199 11.48 22.16 0.64
C THR A 199 10.75 23.47 0.30
N HIS A 200 11.29 24.62 0.71
CA HIS A 200 10.75 25.93 0.35
C HIS A 200 10.68 26.15 -1.18
N LEU A 201 11.64 25.61 -1.96
CA LEU A 201 11.60 25.70 -3.43
C LEU A 201 10.49 24.84 -4.02
N ILE A 202 10.21 23.67 -3.42
CA ILE A 202 9.06 22.84 -3.80
C ILE A 202 7.77 23.64 -3.57
N ARG A 203 7.60 24.24 -2.39
CA ARG A 203 6.41 25.04 -2.06
C ARG A 203 6.22 26.19 -3.05
N THR A 204 7.27 26.98 -3.31
CA THR A 204 7.21 28.10 -4.26
C THR A 204 6.88 27.66 -5.68
N ALA A 205 7.54 26.60 -6.15
CA ALA A 205 7.29 26.06 -7.49
C ALA A 205 5.86 25.55 -7.66
N VAL A 206 5.34 24.82 -6.67
CA VAL A 206 3.96 24.32 -6.65
C VAL A 206 2.96 25.48 -6.58
N ASP A 207 3.20 26.48 -5.73
CA ASP A 207 2.32 27.63 -5.60
C ASP A 207 2.21 28.43 -6.90
N HIS A 208 3.33 28.62 -7.62
CA HIS A 208 3.36 29.24 -8.93
C HIS A 208 2.49 28.49 -9.96
N GLU A 209 2.58 27.15 -10.00
CA GLU A 209 1.74 26.32 -10.87
C GLU A 209 0.25 26.42 -10.49
N LEU A 210 -0.08 26.47 -9.20
CA LEU A 210 -1.45 26.57 -8.72
C LEU A 210 -2.09 27.93 -9.07
N ASN A 211 -1.33 29.03 -8.95
CA ASN A 211 -1.76 30.38 -9.37
C ASN A 211 -2.11 30.42 -10.85
N SER A 212 -1.26 29.82 -11.68
CA SER A 212 -1.43 29.80 -13.14
C SER A 212 -2.69 29.03 -13.57
N ASN A 213 -3.22 28.16 -12.71
CA ASN A 213 -4.27 27.21 -13.05
C ASN A 213 -5.58 27.35 -12.26
N LYS A 214 -5.77 28.49 -11.56
CA LYS A 214 -7.03 28.89 -10.91
C LYS A 214 -7.59 27.86 -9.90
N PHE A 215 -6.73 27.23 -9.09
CA PHE A 215 -7.18 26.37 -7.99
C PHE A 215 -7.82 27.19 -6.85
N LYS A 216 -8.85 26.64 -6.18
CA LYS A 216 -9.49 27.29 -5.03
C LYS A 216 -8.50 27.44 -3.87
N ALA A 217 -8.50 28.59 -3.19
CA ALA A 217 -7.60 28.85 -2.06
C ALA A 217 -7.63 27.75 -0.99
N SER A 218 -8.82 27.22 -0.68
CA SER A 218 -9.01 26.19 0.35
C SER A 218 -8.30 24.85 0.08
N ILE A 219 -8.00 24.51 -1.18
CA ILE A 219 -7.34 23.25 -1.54
C ILE A 219 -5.85 23.42 -1.84
N ARG A 220 -5.40 24.67 -2.04
CA ARG A 220 -4.01 24.97 -2.42
C ARG A 220 -3.02 24.56 -1.35
N ASN A 221 -3.29 24.91 -0.09
CA ASN A 221 -2.41 24.54 1.02
C ASN A 221 -2.26 23.02 1.11
N GLU A 222 -3.35 22.27 0.94
CA GLU A 222 -3.27 20.81 0.94
C GLU A 222 -2.44 20.26 -0.23
N ILE A 223 -2.58 20.82 -1.43
CA ILE A 223 -1.76 20.42 -2.58
C ILE A 223 -0.28 20.75 -2.33
N ILE A 224 0.03 21.93 -1.79
CA ILE A 224 1.38 22.36 -1.48
C ILE A 224 2.01 21.44 -0.43
N ASP A 225 1.32 21.22 0.69
CA ASP A 225 1.82 20.39 1.79
C ASP A 225 2.03 18.94 1.33
N PHE A 226 1.07 18.38 0.58
CA PHE A 226 1.23 17.05 0.02
C PHE A 226 2.36 16.97 -1.00
N SER A 227 2.54 17.99 -1.85
CA SER A 227 3.62 18.01 -2.84
C SER A 227 4.99 18.11 -2.17
N GLU A 228 5.12 18.93 -1.13
CA GLU A 228 6.33 19.00 -0.32
C GLU A 228 6.69 17.64 0.25
N GLN A 229 5.74 16.98 0.95
CA GLN A 229 5.93 15.64 1.49
C GLN A 229 6.28 14.62 0.41
N LEU A 230 5.54 14.65 -0.70
CA LEU A 230 5.68 13.72 -1.81
C LEU A 230 7.06 13.81 -2.43
N PHE A 231 7.56 15.00 -2.74
CA PHE A 231 8.84 15.19 -3.42
C PHE A 231 10.05 15.11 -2.48
N SER A 232 9.83 15.22 -1.17
CA SER A 232 10.86 15.05 -0.14
C SER A 232 11.04 13.62 0.36
N LEU A 233 10.30 12.63 -0.18
CA LEU A 233 10.33 11.23 0.26
C LEU A 233 11.69 10.50 0.17
N GLY A 234 12.72 11.11 -0.41
CA GLY A 234 14.00 10.44 -0.71
C GLY A 234 13.85 9.37 -1.80
N GLU A 235 14.97 8.97 -2.41
CA GLU A 235 15.01 7.73 -3.19
C GLU A 235 15.56 6.64 -2.25
N ASP A 236 14.65 5.81 -1.73
CA ASP A 236 15.00 4.52 -1.11
C ASP A 236 15.41 3.51 -2.20
#